data_AF-A0A926DR26-F1
#
_entry.id   AF-A0A926DR26-F1
#
_cell.length_a   1.000
_cell.length_b   1.000
_cell.length_c   1.000
_cell.angle_alpha   90.00
_cell.angle_beta   90.00
_cell.angle_gamma   90.00
#
_symmetry.space_group_name_H-M   'P 1'
#
loop_
_entity.id
_entity.type
_entity.pdbx_description
1 polymer ?
#
loop_
_entity_poly.entity_id
_entity_poly.type
_entity_poly.pdbx_seq_one_letter_code
_entity_poly.pdbx_strand_id
1 'polypeptide(L)'
;MMNTVVLEASGRLADRLVTEDGWLGALGQGLGVTVAGLVIVFAALLIIAALISVFARLAEGKQKPLPEIEPAAVPEPAAPVTQVEETVDEEELVAVLTAAVAACMDRPADGLVVRSYRRVGGNGRSWTGR
;
A
#
# COMPACT_ATOMS: atom_id res chain seq x y z
N MET A 1 -20.37 9.30 -58.02
CA MET A 1 -20.17 10.12 -56.80
C MET A 1 -20.92 9.58 -55.58
N MET A 2 -22.05 8.87 -55.72
CA MET A 2 -22.78 8.35 -54.54
C MET A 2 -22.09 7.17 -53.83
N ASN A 3 -21.30 6.34 -54.54
CA ASN A 3 -20.60 5.20 -53.89
C ASN A 3 -19.38 5.60 -53.06
N THR A 4 -18.74 6.74 -53.32
CA THR A 4 -17.53 7.16 -52.60
C THR A 4 -17.87 7.66 -51.19
N VAL A 5 -19.00 8.34 -51.03
CA VAL A 5 -19.49 8.84 -49.72
C VAL A 5 -19.92 7.68 -48.81
N VAL A 6 -20.50 6.63 -49.38
CA VAL A 6 -20.92 5.44 -48.63
C VAL A 6 -19.71 4.65 -48.11
N LEU A 7 -18.63 4.56 -48.90
CA LEU A 7 -17.40 3.88 -48.48
C LEU A 7 -16.65 4.66 -47.38
N GLU A 8 -16.65 5.99 -47.45
CA GLU A 8 -16.07 6.85 -46.41
C GLU A 8 -16.87 6.79 -45.11
N ALA A 9 -18.20 6.81 -45.20
CA ALA A 9 -19.08 6.63 -44.04
C ALA A 9 -18.87 5.25 -43.40
N SER A 10 -18.74 4.19 -44.21
CA SER A 10 -18.50 2.83 -43.70
C SER A 10 -17.14 2.68 -43.03
N GLY A 11 -16.08 3.31 -43.56
CA GLY A 11 -14.76 3.31 -42.93
C GLY A 11 -14.75 4.06 -41.59
N ARG A 12 -15.41 5.23 -41.53
CA ARG A 12 -15.53 6.01 -40.29
C ARG A 12 -16.35 5.30 -39.21
N LEU A 13 -17.31 4.47 -39.60
CA LEU A 13 -18.09 3.66 -38.67
C LEU A 13 -17.30 2.46 -38.15
N ALA A 14 -16.44 1.85 -38.98
CA ALA A 14 -15.55 0.77 -38.54
C ALA A 14 -14.55 1.26 -37.48
N ASP A 15 -13.95 2.44 -37.68
CA ASP A 15 -13.06 3.04 -36.68
C ASP A 15 -13.80 3.39 -35.38
N ARG A 16 -15.03 3.91 -35.48
CA ARG A 16 -15.87 4.22 -34.31
C ARG A 16 -16.23 2.97 -33.51
N LEU A 17 -16.61 1.88 -34.18
CA LEU A 17 -16.91 0.59 -33.53
C LEU A 17 -15.67 -0.03 -32.87
N VAL A 18 -14.51 0.05 -33.50
CA VAL A 18 -13.23 -0.45 -32.93
C VAL A 18 -12.81 0.35 -31.69
N THR A 19 -13.17 1.63 -31.63
CA THR A 19 -12.79 2.51 -30.51
C THR A 19 -13.84 2.57 -29.40
N GLU A 20 -15.08 2.16 -29.65
CA GLU A 20 -16.19 2.25 -28.68
C GLU A 20 -16.29 1.05 -27.69
N ASP A 21 -15.61 -0.07 -27.92
CA ASP A 21 -15.55 -1.22 -26.98
C ASP A 21 -14.31 -1.22 -26.05
N GLY A 22 -13.52 -0.15 -26.07
CA GLY A 22 -12.24 -0.06 -25.35
C GLY A 22 -12.31 -0.10 -23.82
N TRP A 23 -13.50 -0.02 -23.22
CA TRP A 23 -13.67 -0.01 -21.76
C TRP A 23 -13.41 -1.39 -21.11
N LEU A 24 -13.82 -2.49 -21.77
CA LEU A 24 -13.51 -3.85 -21.30
C LEU A 24 -12.03 -4.19 -21.50
N GLY A 25 -11.45 -3.73 -22.60
CA GLY A 25 -10.01 -3.85 -22.87
C GLY A 25 -9.17 -3.09 -21.85
N ALA A 26 -9.56 -1.86 -21.51
CA ALA A 26 -8.88 -1.03 -20.51
C ALA A 26 -8.96 -1.63 -19.10
N LEU A 27 -10.13 -2.18 -18.71
CA LEU A 27 -10.27 -2.91 -17.44
C LEU A 27 -9.43 -4.20 -17.43
N GLY A 28 -9.36 -4.93 -18.54
CA GLY A 28 -8.52 -6.11 -18.68
C GLY A 28 -7.02 -5.78 -18.57
N GLN A 29 -6.58 -4.65 -19.12
CA GLN A 29 -5.20 -4.18 -18.98
C GLN A 29 -4.88 -3.85 -17.52
N GLY A 30 -5.79 -3.18 -16.80
CA GLY A 30 -5.63 -2.92 -15.36
C GLY A 30 -5.54 -4.19 -14.53
N LEU A 31 -6.41 -5.17 -14.80
CA LEU A 31 -6.39 -6.49 -14.16
C LEU A 31 -5.07 -7.25 -14.45
N GLY A 32 -4.53 -7.12 -15.65
CA GLY A 32 -3.24 -7.71 -16.00
C GLY A 32 -2.09 -7.17 -15.15
N VAL A 33 -2.07 -5.86 -14.90
CA VAL A 33 -1.05 -5.21 -14.06
C VAL A 33 -1.15 -5.65 -12.60
N THR A 34 -2.36 -5.82 -12.05
CA THR A 34 -2.55 -6.28 -10.67
C THR A 34 -2.12 -7.74 -10.49
N VAL A 35 -2.46 -8.61 -11.44
CA VAL A 35 -2.01 -10.01 -11.43
C VAL A 35 -0.49 -10.08 -11.57
N ALA A 36 0.10 -9.32 -12.49
CA ALA A 36 1.55 -9.25 -12.63
C ALA A 36 2.24 -8.76 -11.34
N GLY A 37 1.71 -7.72 -10.70
CA GLY A 37 2.19 -7.22 -9.42
C GLY A 37 2.07 -8.26 -8.29
N LEU A 38 0.94 -8.96 -8.20
CA LEU A 38 0.71 -10.02 -7.21
C LEU A 38 1.71 -11.17 -7.37
N VAL A 39 1.98 -11.58 -8.61
CA VAL A 39 2.98 -12.62 -8.92
C VAL A 39 4.39 -12.16 -8.53
N ILE A 40 4.76 -10.92 -8.85
CA ILE A 40 6.08 -10.36 -8.52
C ILE A 40 6.29 -10.31 -7.00
N VAL A 41 5.29 -9.83 -6.24
CA VAL A 41 5.36 -9.77 -4.78
C VAL A 41 5.46 -11.18 -4.17
N PHE A 42 4.66 -12.14 -4.65
CA PHE A 42 4.70 -13.52 -4.18
C PHE A 42 6.07 -14.18 -4.46
N ALA A 43 6.62 -13.94 -5.66
CA ALA A 43 7.96 -14.41 -6.02
C ALA A 43 9.05 -13.77 -5.15
N ALA A 44 8.99 -12.46 -4.90
CA ALA A 44 9.95 -11.77 -4.04
C ALA A 44 9.95 -12.32 -2.61
N LEU A 45 8.77 -12.56 -2.03
CA LEU A 45 8.63 -13.19 -0.70
C LEU A 45 9.21 -14.60 -0.67
N LEU A 46 8.94 -15.41 -1.70
CA LEU A 46 9.48 -16.77 -1.81
C LEU A 46 11.02 -16.75 -1.88
N ILE A 47 11.58 -15.82 -2.66
CA ILE A 47 13.04 -15.66 -2.81
C ILE A 47 13.66 -15.25 -1.47
N ILE A 48 13.09 -14.27 -0.77
CA ILE A 48 13.61 -13.83 0.54
C ILE A 48 13.53 -14.96 1.58
N ALA A 49 12.42 -15.70 1.63
CA ALA A 49 12.28 -16.86 2.51
C ALA A 49 13.31 -17.96 2.21
N ALA A 50 13.55 -18.24 0.92
CA ALA A 50 14.55 -19.21 0.48
C ALA A 50 15.97 -18.76 0.86
N LEU A 51 16.31 -17.48 0.68
CA LEU A 51 17.60 -16.93 1.08
C LEU A 51 17.83 -17.09 2.57
N ILE A 52 16.86 -16.71 3.42
CA ILE A 52 16.96 -16.87 4.87
C ILE A 52 17.14 -18.36 5.21
N SER A 53 16.41 -19.28 4.58
CA SER A 53 16.55 -20.72 4.83
C SER A 53 17.93 -21.26 4.45
N VAL A 54 18.53 -20.78 3.36
CA VAL A 54 19.90 -21.17 2.98
C VAL A 54 20.92 -20.62 3.96
N PHE A 55 20.83 -19.34 4.34
CA PHE A 55 21.71 -18.75 5.36
C PHE A 55 21.54 -19.44 6.73
N ALA A 56 20.31 -19.76 7.13
CA ALA A 56 20.02 -20.51 8.35
C ALA A 56 20.62 -21.91 8.29
N ARG A 57 20.45 -22.67 7.20
CA ARG A 57 21.07 -23.99 7.03
C ARG A 57 22.60 -23.95 7.03
N LEU A 58 23.21 -22.91 6.47
CA LEU A 58 24.66 -22.71 6.54
C LEU A 58 25.12 -22.35 7.96
N ALA A 59 24.31 -21.62 8.74
CA ALA A 59 24.59 -21.28 10.14
C ALA A 59 24.34 -22.46 11.11
N GLU A 60 23.36 -23.32 10.81
CA GLU A 60 22.99 -24.53 11.56
C GLU A 60 24.01 -25.66 11.45
N GLY A 61 24.99 -25.56 10.54
CA GLY A 61 26.16 -26.46 10.50
C GLY A 61 27.00 -26.46 11.78
N LYS A 62 26.61 -25.72 12.82
CA LYS A 62 27.30 -25.67 14.11
C LYS A 62 26.48 -25.91 15.37
N GLN A 63 25.18 -26.22 15.33
CA GLN A 63 24.46 -26.63 16.54
C GLN A 63 23.46 -27.77 16.30
N LYS A 64 23.67 -28.86 17.08
CA LYS A 64 22.82 -30.04 17.20
C LYS A 64 21.43 -29.67 17.77
N PRO A 65 20.39 -30.46 17.48
CA PRO A 65 19.03 -30.23 17.96
C PRO A 65 18.93 -30.56 19.47
N LEU A 66 18.25 -29.70 20.24
CA LEU A 66 17.74 -30.01 21.57
C LEU A 66 16.39 -29.28 21.74
N PRO A 67 15.53 -29.73 22.67
CA PRO A 67 14.23 -30.30 22.36
C PRO A 67 13.14 -29.34 22.83
N GLU A 68 11.91 -29.72 22.53
CA GLU A 68 10.70 -29.19 23.13
C GLU A 68 10.85 -29.11 24.68
N ILE A 69 10.70 -27.91 25.25
CA ILE A 69 10.56 -27.71 26.70
C ILE A 69 9.28 -26.89 26.92
N GLU A 70 8.36 -27.52 27.63
CA GLU A 70 7.08 -27.00 28.10
C GLU A 70 7.21 -25.69 28.89
N PRO A 71 6.15 -24.86 28.96
CA PRO A 71 6.17 -23.60 29.69
C PRO A 71 6.06 -23.84 31.20
N ALA A 72 7.09 -23.49 31.96
CA ALA A 72 7.00 -23.43 33.42
C ALA A 72 7.71 -22.19 34.01
N ALA A 73 6.89 -21.43 34.72
CA ALA A 73 7.18 -20.54 35.85
C ALA A 73 7.87 -19.17 35.58
N VAL A 74 7.03 -18.16 35.79
CA VAL A 74 7.29 -16.75 36.10
C VAL A 74 8.43 -16.56 37.13
N PRO A 75 9.23 -15.51 36.98
CA PRO A 75 9.42 -14.60 38.11
C PRO A 75 9.30 -13.12 37.70
N GLU A 76 8.51 -12.37 38.47
CA GLU A 76 8.60 -10.91 38.71
C GLU A 76 10.06 -10.57 39.11
N PRO A 77 10.65 -9.34 38.92
CA PRO A 77 10.02 -8.04 39.12
C PRO A 77 10.60 -6.82 38.34
N ALA A 78 10.09 -5.63 38.68
CA ALA A 78 10.77 -4.32 38.78
C ALA A 78 10.35 -3.17 37.83
N ALA A 79 9.55 -2.26 38.43
CA ALA A 79 9.52 -0.79 38.35
C ALA A 79 9.57 -0.04 36.98
N PRO A 80 8.74 1.01 36.83
CA PRO A 80 8.42 1.62 35.54
C PRO A 80 9.55 2.47 34.96
N VAL A 81 9.96 2.13 33.75
CA VAL A 81 10.70 3.04 32.86
C VAL A 81 9.74 4.10 32.33
N THR A 82 10.10 5.35 32.60
CA THR A 82 9.46 6.57 32.11
C THR A 82 9.20 6.50 30.61
N GLN A 83 7.91 6.50 30.25
CA GLN A 83 7.43 6.69 28.88
C GLN A 83 7.78 8.12 28.42
N VAL A 84 8.72 8.22 27.48
CA VAL A 84 8.93 9.41 26.63
C VAL A 84 8.52 9.00 25.22
N GLU A 85 7.23 8.69 25.03
CA GLU A 85 6.73 8.10 23.77
C GLU A 85 5.49 8.82 23.23
N GLU A 86 5.07 9.94 23.80
CA GLU A 86 3.80 10.61 23.41
C GLU A 86 3.99 11.87 22.53
N THR A 87 5.23 12.30 22.23
CA THR A 87 5.47 13.50 21.40
C THR A 87 5.79 13.21 19.95
N VAL A 88 6.26 12.00 19.61
CA VAL A 88 6.66 11.66 18.23
C VAL A 88 5.44 11.64 17.30
N ASP A 89 4.33 11.08 17.76
CA ASP A 89 3.10 10.97 16.96
C ASP A 89 2.52 12.34 16.59
N GLU A 90 2.61 13.33 17.48
CA GLU A 90 2.08 14.68 17.22
C GLU A 90 2.89 15.43 16.17
N GLU A 91 4.22 15.31 16.20
CA GLU A 91 5.13 15.92 15.24
C GLU A 91 4.97 15.28 13.86
N GLU A 92 4.84 13.94 13.80
CA GLU A 92 4.57 13.23 12.56
C GLU A 92 3.21 13.61 11.96
N LEU A 93 2.15 13.70 12.79
CA LEU A 93 0.83 14.12 12.33
C LEU A 93 0.86 15.52 11.72
N VAL A 94 1.56 16.46 12.35
CA VAL A 94 1.71 17.82 11.84
C VAL A 94 2.48 17.81 10.51
N ALA A 95 3.56 17.02 10.39
CA ALA A 95 4.35 16.90 9.17
C ALA A 95 3.55 16.31 8.00
N VAL A 96 2.77 15.27 8.23
CA VAL A 96 1.91 14.67 7.20
C VAL A 96 0.82 15.65 6.76
N LEU A 97 0.22 16.39 7.70
CA LEU A 97 -0.77 17.43 7.40
C LEU A 97 -0.18 18.58 6.59
N THR A 98 0.99 19.12 6.98
CA THR A 98 1.65 20.20 6.25
C THR A 98 2.11 19.76 4.88
N ALA A 99 2.66 18.56 4.74
CA ALA A 99 3.05 17.98 3.46
C ALA A 99 1.84 17.78 2.53
N ALA A 100 0.71 17.28 3.05
CA ALA A 100 -0.52 17.13 2.27
C ALA A 100 -1.05 18.47 1.77
N VAL A 101 -1.06 19.50 2.62
CA VAL A 101 -1.49 20.86 2.21
C VAL A 101 -0.51 21.49 1.22
N ALA A 102 0.79 21.34 1.45
CA ALA A 102 1.83 21.81 0.53
C ALA A 102 1.68 21.19 -0.87
N ALA A 103 1.43 19.88 -0.94
CA ALA A 103 1.17 19.17 -2.19
C ALA A 103 -0.14 19.61 -2.87
N CYS A 104 -1.21 19.84 -2.11
CA CYS A 104 -2.49 20.32 -2.68
C CYS A 104 -2.41 21.75 -3.21
N MET A 105 -1.57 22.61 -2.61
CA MET A 105 -1.45 24.02 -2.95
C MET A 105 -0.25 24.34 -3.85
N ASP A 106 0.55 23.35 -4.22
CA ASP A 106 1.81 23.50 -4.98
C ASP A 106 2.72 24.60 -4.37
N ARG A 107 2.80 24.62 -3.03
CA ARG A 107 3.50 25.64 -2.25
C ARG A 107 4.51 24.98 -1.31
N PRO A 108 5.67 25.61 -1.05
CA PRO A 108 6.65 25.07 -0.11
C PRO A 108 6.11 25.02 1.33
N ALA A 109 6.54 24.03 2.10
CA ALA A 109 6.05 23.76 3.46
C ALA A 109 6.52 24.78 4.51
N ASP A 110 7.53 25.61 4.20
CA ASP A 110 8.19 26.54 5.13
C ASP A 110 7.28 27.67 5.67
N GLY A 111 6.10 27.86 5.07
CA GLY A 111 5.10 28.85 5.48
C GLY A 111 3.85 28.27 6.15
N LEU A 112 3.76 26.94 6.33
CA LEU A 112 2.57 26.26 6.81
C LEU A 112 2.74 25.81 8.26
N VAL A 113 1.93 26.39 9.16
CA VAL A 113 1.93 26.03 10.59
C VAL A 113 0.54 25.55 11.00
N VAL A 114 0.47 24.34 11.58
CA VAL A 114 -0.76 23.79 12.12
C VAL A 114 -1.00 24.40 13.51
N ARG A 115 -2.02 25.25 13.64
CA ARG A 115 -2.35 25.92 14.91
C ARG A 115 -3.17 25.07 15.87
N SER A 116 -4.00 24.18 15.34
CA SER A 116 -4.77 23.24 16.17
C SER A 116 -5.23 22.05 15.34
N TYR A 117 -5.26 20.89 15.97
CA TYR A 117 -5.87 19.69 15.44
C TYR A 117 -6.69 19.04 16.55
N ARG A 118 -7.89 18.55 16.23
CA ARG A 118 -8.77 17.84 17.18
C ARG A 118 -9.21 16.53 16.55
N ARG A 119 -8.91 15.43 17.21
CA ARG A 119 -9.47 14.12 16.86
C ARG A 119 -10.90 14.04 17.40
N VAL A 120 -11.86 13.89 16.51
CA VAL A 120 -13.25 13.61 16.91
C VAL A 120 -13.31 12.12 17.26
N GLY A 121 -13.65 11.79 18.51
CA GLY A 121 -13.56 10.43 19.05
C GLY A 121 -14.26 9.37 18.19
N GLY A 122 -13.77 8.14 18.25
CA GLY A 122 -14.11 7.02 17.35
C GLY A 122 -15.58 6.63 17.23
N ASN A 123 -16.46 7.15 18.10
CA ASN A 123 -17.91 6.91 18.08
C ASN A 123 -18.72 7.95 17.29
N GLY A 124 -18.09 9.00 16.73
CA GLY A 124 -18.77 10.02 15.90
C GLY A 124 -18.78 9.72 14.39
N ARG A 125 -18.13 8.64 13.94
CA ARG A 125 -18.06 8.26 12.52
C ARG A 125 -19.25 7.38 12.16
N SER A 126 -20.38 7.97 11.83
CA SER A 126 -21.49 7.27 11.17
C SER A 126 -21.20 7.05 9.66
N TRP A 127 -20.00 6.58 9.32
CA TRP A 127 -19.64 6.15 7.94
C TRP A 127 -20.39 4.85 7.55
N THR A 128 -21.45 4.49 8.26
CA THR A 128 -22.46 3.54 7.82
C THR A 128 -23.42 4.21 6.85
N GLY A 129 -22.90 4.51 5.66
CA GLY A 129 -23.64 4.82 4.45
C GLY A 129 -23.56 3.60 3.51
N ARG A 130 -24.74 3.05 3.24
CA ARG A 130 -25.11 2.03 2.26
C ARG A 130 -24.35 2.09 0.92
#